data_AF-A0A6A5YAI4-F1
#
_entry.id   AF-A0A6A5YAI4-F1
#
_cell.length_a   1.000
_cell.length_b   1.000
_cell.length_c   1.000
_cell.angle_alpha   90.00
_cell.angle_beta   90.00
_cell.angle_gamma   90.00
#
_symmetry.space_group_name_H-M   'P 1'
#
loop_
_entity.id
_entity.type
_entity.pdbx_description
1 polymer ?
#
loop_
_entity_poly.entity_id
_entity_poly.type
_entity_poly.pdbx_seq_one_letter_code
_entity_poly.pdbx_strand_id
1 'polypeptide(L)' 'MSYRNPSHSSHMDPRPHTTVLLATEEQARNNKSHAVHIYHDQNGNYVGHVVFPERQNKSSDN' A
#
# COMPACT_ATOMS: atom_id res chain seq x y z
N MET A 1 13.55 5.64 -20.11
CA MET A 1 12.90 4.41 -19.58
C MET A 1 13.13 4.41 -18.07
N SER A 2 12.17 4.91 -17.30
CA SER A 2 12.30 5.03 -15.86
C SER A 2 11.99 3.67 -15.22
N TYR A 3 13.01 2.99 -14.70
CA TYR A 3 12.86 1.80 -13.89
C TYR A 3 12.11 2.19 -12.60
N ARG A 4 10.79 2.02 -12.60
CA ARG A 4 9.99 2.16 -11.39
C ARG A 4 10.28 0.92 -10.55
N ASN A 5 11.22 1.05 -9.61
CA ASN A 5 11.55 -0.02 -8.69
C ASN A 5 10.24 -0.45 -7.99
N PRO A 6 9.80 -1.71 -8.13
CA PRO A 6 8.54 -2.16 -7.54
C PRO A 6 8.56 -2.08 -6.00
N SER A 7 9.76 -1.97 -5.42
CA SER A 7 10.03 -1.75 -4.01
C SER A 7 10.02 -0.26 -3.64
N HIS A 8 9.01 0.52 -4.03
CA HIS A 8 8.81 1.86 -3.47
C HIS A 8 8.37 1.72 -2.01
N SER A 9 9.33 1.35 -1.15
CA SER A 9 9.20 1.31 0.30
C SER A 9 8.93 2.72 0.76
N SER A 10 7.75 2.94 1.36
CA SER A 10 7.47 4.14 2.14
C SER A 10 8.68 4.43 3.02
N HIS A 11 9.14 5.69 3.04
CA HIS A 11 10.40 6.19 3.63
C HIS A 11 10.70 5.77 5.09
N MET A 12 9.82 5.02 5.76
CA MET A 12 9.91 4.66 7.17
C MET A 12 9.88 3.16 7.48
N ASP A 13 9.56 2.26 6.54
CA ASP A 13 9.60 0.80 6.82
C ASP A 13 10.57 0.10 5.84
N PRO A 14 11.74 -0.36 6.33
CA PRO A 14 12.76 -1.00 5.50
C PRO A 14 12.42 -2.46 5.14
N ARG A 15 11.32 -3.02 5.67
CA ARG A 15 10.97 -4.41 5.40
C ARG A 15 10.34 -4.54 4.02
N PRO A 16 10.66 -5.59 3.26
CA PRO A 16 9.98 -5.87 2.00
C PRO A 16 8.48 -6.07 2.24
N HIS A 17 7.67 -5.24 1.58
CA HIS A 17 6.22 -5.27 1.67
C HIS A 17 5.57 -4.88 0.35
N THR A 18 4.35 -5.35 0.14
CA THR A 18 3.46 -4.90 -0.94
C THR A 18 2.33 -4.09 -0.31
N THR A 19 2.05 -2.91 -0.87
CA THR A 19 0.91 -2.09 -0.45
C THR A 19 -0.29 -2.41 -1.32
N VAL A 20 -1.39 -2.83 -0.71
CA VAL A 20 -2.68 -3.06 -1.36
C VAL A 20 -3.66 -2.00 -0.88
N LEU A 21 -4.40 -1.40 -1.79
CA LEU A 21 -5.49 -0.48 -1.47
C LEU A 21 -6.82 -1.22 -1.61
N LEU A 22 -7.57 -1.27 -0.52
CA LEU A 22 -8.89 -1.87 -0.48
C LEU A 22 -9.94 -0.77 -0.33
N ALA A 23 -10.91 -0.75 -1.21
CA ALA A 23 -12.05 0.16 -1.15
C ALA A 23 -13.33 -0.61 -1.43
N THR A 24 -14.34 -0.43 -0.58
CA THR A 24 -15.73 -0.78 -0.94
C THR A 24 -16.22 0.16 -2.04
N GLU A 25 -17.33 -0.18 -2.70
CA GLU A 25 -17.94 0.71 -3.69
C GLU A 25 -18.27 2.10 -3.11
N GLU A 26 -18.74 2.14 -1.87
CA GLU A 26 -19.02 3.41 -1.18
C GLU A 26 -17.74 4.20 -0.88
N GLN A 27 -16.67 3.52 -0.44
CA GLN A 27 -15.38 4.16 -0.20
C GLN A 27 -14.76 4.70 -1.49
N ALA A 28 -14.83 3.93 -2.58
CA ALA A 28 -14.35 4.36 -3.89
C ALA A 28 -15.08 5.62 -4.38
N ARG A 29 -16.42 5.68 -4.21
CA ARG A 29 -17.23 6.87 -4.53
C ARG A 29 -16.83 8.11 -3.72
N ASN A 30 -16.40 7.91 -2.48
CA ASN A 30 -15.96 8.98 -1.58
C ASN A 30 -14.44 9.25 -1.66
N ASN A 31 -13.74 8.63 -2.62
CA ASN A 31 -12.28 8.68 -2.76
C ASN A 31 -11.54 8.31 -1.47
N LYS A 32 -11.99 7.25 -0.81
CA LYS A 32 -11.41 6.69 0.41
C LYS A 32 -10.91 5.28 0.16
N SER A 33 -9.88 4.87 0.88
CA SER A 33 -9.42 3.48 0.88
C SER A 33 -8.76 3.12 2.21
N HIS A 34 -8.73 1.82 2.48
CA HIS A 34 -7.84 1.22 3.46
C HIS A 34 -6.54 0.82 2.76
N ALA A 35 -5.41 1.14 3.38
CA ALA A 35 -4.12 0.65 2.93
C ALA A 35 -3.74 -0.58 3.76
N VAL A 36 -3.31 -1.64 3.09
CA VAL A 36 -2.79 -2.85 3.72
C VAL A 36 -1.34 -3.01 3.28
N HIS A 37 -0.43 -3.09 4.23
CA HIS A 37 0.95 -3.52 3.97
C HIS A 37 1.04 -5.01 4.21
N ILE A 38 1.38 -5.77 3.17
CA ILE A 38 1.61 -7.21 3.24
C ILE A 38 3.13 -7.43 3.25
N TYR A 39 3.65 -7.83 4.40
CA TYR A 39 5.07 -8.12 4.60
C TYR A 39 5.40 -9.52 4.12
N HIS A 40 6.54 -9.64 3.44
CA HIS A 40 7.04 -10.90 2.92
C HIS A 40 8.51 -11.08 3.29
N ASP A 41 8.99 -12.33 3.33
CA ASP A 41 10.41 -12.63 3.53
C ASP A 41 11.18 -12.50 2.20
N GLN A 42 12.51 -12.71 2.24
CA GLN A 42 13.36 -12.65 1.05
C GLN A 42 12.98 -13.67 -0.04
N ASN A 43 12.31 -14.76 0.33
CA ASN A 43 11.78 -15.77 -0.57
C ASN A 43 10.34 -15.45 -1.04
N GLY A 44 9.77 -14.32 -0.63
CA GLY A 44 8.42 -13.91 -0.98
C GLY A 44 7.30 -14.58 -0.17
N ASN A 45 7.62 -15.34 0.89
CA ASN A 45 6.59 -15.94 1.73
C ASN A 45 5.95 -14.89 2.64
N TYR A 46 4.66 -15.04 2.88
CA TYR A 46 3.91 -14.16 3.77
C TYR A 46 4.44 -14.22 5.21
N VAL A 47 4.79 -13.05 5.77
CA VAL A 47 5.28 -12.88 7.15
C VAL A 47 4.22 -12.23 8.04
N GLY A 48 3.37 -11.38 7.46
CA GLY A 48 2.35 -10.66 8.21
C GLY A 48 1.72 -9.56 7.37
N HIS A 49 0.70 -8.92 7.91
CA HIS A 49 0.16 -7.69 7.33
C HIS A 49 -0.22 -6.68 8.41
N VAL A 50 -0.23 -5.41 8.02
CA VAL A 50 -0.75 -4.31 8.83
C VAL A 50 -1.82 -3.60 8.02
N VAL A 51 -3.00 -3.47 8.60
CA VAL A 51 -4.11 -2.69 8.04
C VAL A 51 -4.05 -1.30 8.64
N PHE A 52 -3.89 -0.30 7.80
CA PHE A 52 -3.97 1.10 8.20
C PHE A 52 -5.44 1.55 8.18
N PRO A 53 -5.82 2.47 9.08
CA PRO A 53 -7.17 3.00 9.11
C PRO A 53 -7.55 3.65 7.77
N GLU A 54 -8.85 3.70 7.52
CA GLU A 54 -9.43 4.42 6.38
C GLU A 54 -8.80 5.80 6.25
N ARG A 55 -8.26 6.10 5.08
CA ARG A 55 -7.79 7.43 4.74
C ARG A 55 -8.49 7.93 3.50
N GLN A 56 -8.76 9.22 3.48
CA GLN A 56 -9.08 9.89 2.23
C GLN A 56 -7.84 9.79 1.33
N ASN A 57 -8.03 9.26 0.13
CA ASN A 57 -6.97 9.26 -0.87
C ASN A 57 -6.70 10.73 -1.19
N LYS A 58 -5.50 11.22 -0.87
CA LYS A 58 -5.13 12.59 -1.24
C LYS A 58 -5.17 12.71 -2.75
N SER A 59 -5.97 13.63 -3.26
CA SER A 59 -5.91 14.10 -4.64
C SER A 59 -4.70 15.02 -4.79
N SER A 60 -3.48 14.49 -4.83
CA SER A 60 -2.25 15.22 -5.19
C SER A 60 -1.12 14.22 -5.39
N ASP A 61 -0.30 14.28 -6.43
CA ASP A 61 0.04 15.39 -7.33
C ASP A 61 0.43 14.80 -8.71
N ASN A 62 -0.12 15.41 -9.78
CA ASN A 62 0.30 15.40 -11.19
C ASN A 62 0.80 14.09 -11.85
#